data_AF-A0A2U9T4P7-F1
#
_entry.id   AF-A0A2U9T4P7-F1
#
_cell.length_a   1.000
_cell.length_b   1.000
_cell.length_c   1.000
_cell.angle_alpha   90.00
_cell.angle_beta   90.00
_cell.angle_gamma   90.00
#
_symmetry.space_group_name_H-M   'P 1'
#
loop_
_entity.id
_entity.type
_entity.pdbx_description
1 polymer ?
#
loop_
_entity_poly.entity_id
_entity_poly.type
_entity_poly.pdbx_seq_one_letter_code
_entity_poly.pdbx_strand_id
1 'polypeptide(L)' 'MFVDGTEPPSWALGDIVLDAGELGLIFPSLANPGVLNLVLFTDRLQPEWLEPHDPNGLLPRDQSNWSHR' A
#
# COMPACT_ATOMS: atom_id res chain seq x y z
N MET A 1 -9.30 7.18 -13.10
CA MET A 1 -9.25 5.92 -13.88
C MET A 1 -10.49 5.12 -13.51
N PHE A 2 -11.13 4.36 -14.37
CA PHE A 2 -12.30 3.53 -14.01
C PHE A 2 -12.07 2.15 -14.60
N VAL A 3 -12.57 1.09 -13.94
CA VAL A 3 -12.52 -0.26 -14.51
C VAL A 3 -13.88 -0.51 -15.13
N ASP A 4 -13.93 -0.69 -16.46
CA ASP A 4 -15.16 -0.86 -17.23
C ASP A 4 -16.23 0.23 -16.96
N GLY A 5 -15.78 1.47 -16.77
CA GLY A 5 -16.66 2.62 -16.51
C GLY A 5 -17.28 2.66 -15.11
N THR A 6 -16.90 1.72 -14.22
CA THR A 6 -17.35 1.66 -12.83
C THR A 6 -16.18 1.88 -11.90
N GLU A 7 -16.43 2.59 -10.80
CA GLU A 7 -15.44 2.73 -9.75
C GLU A 7 -15.28 1.38 -9.03
N PRO A 8 -14.06 0.84 -8.92
CA PRO A 8 -13.83 -0.36 -8.13
C PRO A 8 -14.31 -0.15 -6.69
N PRO A 9 -15.07 -1.08 -6.10
CA PRO A 9 -15.53 -0.94 -4.70
C PRO A 9 -14.40 -0.76 -3.69
N SER A 10 -13.20 -1.27 -3.99
CA SER A 10 -12.02 -1.07 -3.16
C SER A 10 -11.56 0.39 -3.08
N TRP A 11 -11.88 1.22 -4.06
CA TRP A 11 -11.52 2.63 -4.06
C TRP A 11 -12.45 3.45 -3.17
N ALA A 12 -13.76 3.22 -3.28
CA ALA A 12 -14.73 3.81 -2.36
C ALA A 12 -14.44 3.43 -0.90
N LEU A 13 -13.98 2.21 -0.64
CA LEU A 13 -13.52 1.81 0.70
C LEU A 13 -12.27 2.59 1.14
N GLY A 14 -11.33 2.84 0.22
CA GLY A 14 -10.17 3.68 0.48
C GLY A 14 -10.56 5.09 0.91
N ASP A 15 -11.48 5.71 0.16
CA ASP A 15 -11.98 7.06 0.45
C ASP A 15 -12.63 7.14 1.84
N ILE A 16 -13.50 6.17 2.19
CA ILE A 16 -14.14 6.11 3.52
C ILE A 16 -13.09 6.06 4.64
N VAL A 17 -12.03 5.28 4.47
CA VAL A 17 -10.97 5.13 5.50
C VAL A 17 -10.11 6.39 5.58
N LEU A 18 -9.80 7.02 4.44
CA LEU A 18 -9.07 8.29 4.37
C LEU A 18 -9.84 9.44 5.01
N ASP A 19 -11.16 9.51 4.77
CA ASP A 19 -12.07 10.51 5.34
C ASP A 19 -12.25 10.32 6.84
N ALA A 20 -12.18 9.07 7.33
CA ALA A 20 -12.16 8.76 8.75
C ALA A 20 -10.85 9.18 9.45
N GLY A 21 -9.83 9.58 8.70
CA GLY A 21 -8.54 10.00 9.23
C GLY A 21 -7.62 8.84 9.65
N GLU A 22 -7.92 7.63 9.19
CA GLU A 22 -7.15 6.43 9.53
C GLU A 22 -5.87 6.32 8.68
N LEU A 23 -4.90 5.54 9.16
CA LEU A 23 -3.59 5.35 8.50
C LEU A 23 -3.60 4.26 7.43
N GLY A 24 -4.68 3.50 7.34
CA GLY A 24 -4.78 2.32 6.49
C GLY A 24 -5.91 1.39 6.91
N LEU A 25 -5.92 0.18 6.35
CA LEU A 25 -6.92 -0.84 6.69
C LEU A 25 -6.33 -2.25 6.71
N ILE A 26 -6.93 -3.11 7.53
CA ILE A 26 -6.66 -4.54 7.59
C ILE A 26 -7.88 -5.27 7.05
N PHE A 27 -7.67 -6.25 6.17
CA PHE A 27 -8.77 -7.04 5.61
C PHE A 27 -8.35 -8.49 5.34
N PRO A 28 -9.28 -9.46 5.27
CA PRO A 28 -8.96 -10.85 4.98
C PRO A 28 -8.34 -11.05 3.59
N SER A 29 -7.32 -11.90 3.51
CA SER A 29 -6.73 -12.29 2.25
C SER A 29 -7.63 -13.29 1.50
N LEU A 30 -7.94 -12.96 0.25
CA LEU A 30 -8.63 -13.88 -0.67
C LEU A 30 -7.67 -14.91 -1.28
N ALA A 31 -6.39 -14.56 -1.44
CA ALA A 31 -5.39 -15.44 -2.04
C ALA A 31 -4.88 -16.51 -1.05
N ASN A 32 -4.86 -16.18 0.25
CA ASN A 32 -4.44 -17.11 1.30
C ASN A 32 -5.44 -17.09 2.47
N PRO A 33 -6.41 -18.03 2.51
CA PRO A 33 -7.45 -18.07 3.54
C PRO A 33 -6.87 -18.10 4.96
N GLY A 34 -7.43 -17.28 5.85
CA GLY A 34 -6.99 -17.18 7.25
C GLY A 34 -5.83 -16.19 7.48
N VAL A 35 -5.25 -15.61 6.42
CA VAL A 35 -4.27 -14.54 6.51
C VAL A 35 -4.95 -13.18 6.34
N LEU A 36 -4.35 -12.15 6.92
CA LEU A 36 -4.77 -10.76 6.77
C LEU A 36 -3.81 -10.00 5.84
N ASN A 37 -4.39 -9.13 5.02
CA ASN A 37 -3.67 -8.12 4.26
C ASN A 37 -3.70 -6.78 5.01
N LEU A 38 -2.70 -5.95 4.75
CA LEU A 38 -2.58 -4.60 5.29
C LEU A 38 -2.41 -3.60 4.13
N VAL A 39 -3.20 -2.54 4.15
CA VAL A 39 -3.00 -1.34 3.33
C VAL A 39 -2.54 -0.22 4.24
N LEU A 40 -1.57 0.56 3.78
CA LEU A 40 -1.08 1.75 4.46
C LEU A 40 -1.12 2.94 3.49
N PHE A 41 -1.62 4.08 3.95
CA PHE A 41 -1.62 5.33 3.19
C PHE A 41 -0.34 6.11 3.49
N THR A 42 0.64 6.00 2.60
CA THR A 42 2.01 6.51 2.85
C THR A 42 2.10 8.02 3.01
N ASP A 43 1.14 8.77 2.46
CA ASP A 43 0.99 10.22 2.64
C ASP A 43 0.53 10.62 4.06
N ARG A 44 -0.01 9.67 4.84
CA ARG A 44 -0.42 9.86 6.24
C ARG A 44 0.61 9.34 7.25
N LEU A 45 1.66 8.66 6.80
CA LEU A 45 2.68 8.10 7.68
C LEU A 45 3.83 9.09 7.91
N GLN A 46 4.41 9.02 9.11
CA GLN A 46 5.70 9.65 9.34
C GLN A 46 6.82 8.78 8.75
N PRO A 47 7.85 9.37 8.10
CA PRO A 47 8.94 8.61 7.49
C PRO A 47 9.63 7.61 8.44
N GLU A 48 9.76 7.97 9.71
CA GLU A 48 10.37 7.14 10.76
C GLU A 48 9.55 5.90 11.16
N TRP A 49 8.30 5.78 10.69
CA TRP A 49 7.46 4.62 11.00
C TRP A 49 7.71 3.42 10.08
N LEU A 50 8.41 3.63 8.97
CA LEU A 50 8.68 2.60 7.97
C LEU A 50 10.17 2.47 7.71
N GLU A 51 10.68 1.25 7.88
CA GLU A 51 12.04 0.89 7.51
C GLU A 51 12.00 -0.20 6.42
N PRO A 52 12.72 -0.02 5.30
CA PRO A 52 12.86 -1.07 4.31
C PRO A 52 13.48 -2.33 4.92
N HIS A 53 12.81 -3.47 4.77
CA HIS A 53 13.38 -4.76 5.14
C HIS A 53 14.32 -5.26 4.03
N ASP A 54 15.60 -4.91 4.14
CA ASP A 54 16.64 -5.29 3.17
C ASP A 54 17.86 -5.96 3.85
N PRO A 55 17.70 -7.18 4.36
CA PRO A 55 18.76 -7.87 5.11
C PRO A 55 20.01 -8.16 4.27
N ASN A 56 19.89 -8.16 2.93
CA ASN A 56 20.98 -8.47 2.01
C ASN A 56 21.54 -7.24 1.29
N GLY A 57 21.02 -6.03 1.57
CA GLY A 57 21.48 -4.79 0.95
C GLY A 57 21.27 -4.74 -0.57
N LEU A 58 20.23 -5.41 -1.08
CA LEU A 58 19.97 -5.56 -2.51
C LEU A 58 19.01 -4.50 -3.05
N LEU A 59 18.30 -3.77 -2.19
CA LEU A 59 17.41 -2.70 -2.64
C LEU A 59 18.25 -1.51 -3.15
N PRO A 60 17.84 -0.89 -4.27
CA PRO A 60 18.40 0.37 -4.71
C PRO A 60 18.31 1.42 -3.60
N ARG A 61 19.46 2.01 -3.24
CA ARG A 61 19.52 3.07 -2.22
C ARG A 61 18.89 4.38 -2.68
N ASP A 62 18.87 4.59 -3.99
CA ASP A 62 18.32 5.77 -4.64
C ASP A 62 17.89 5.42 -6.07
N GLN A 63 17.35 6.42 -6.77
CA GLN A 63 16.87 6.29 -8.16
C GLN A 63 18.01 6.09 -9.17
N SER A 64 19.30 6.16 -8.77
CA SER A 64 20.43 6.00 -9.70
C SER A 64 20.62 4.55 -10.18
N ASN A 65 20.03 3.59 -9.48
CA ASN A 65 20.15 2.15 -9.77
C ASN A 65 18.88 1.52 -10.36
N TRP A 66 17.87 2.31 -10.73
CA TRP A 66 16.74 1.79 -11.48
C TRP A 66 17.19 1.64 -12.93
N SER A 67 17.46 0.41 -13.36
CA SER A 67 17.65 0.13 -14.78
C SER A 67 16.39 0.56 -15.51
N HIS A 68 16.49 1.60 -16.34
CA HIS A 68 15.43 2.03 -17.23
C HIS A 68 14.90 0.79 -17.96
N ARG A 69 13.64 0.42 -17.69
CA ARG A 69 12.93 -0.64 -18.39
C ARG A 69 11.73 -0.05 -19.09
#